data_AF-A0A936XWI7-F1
#
_entry.id   AF-A0A936XWI7-F1
#
_cell.length_a   1.000
_cell.length_b   1.000
_cell.length_c   1.000
_cell.angle_alpha   90.00
_cell.angle_beta   90.00
_cell.angle_gamma   90.00
#
_symmetry.space_group_name_H-M   'P 1'
#
loop_
_entity.id
_entity.type
_entity.pdbx_description
1 polymer ?
#
loop_
_entity_poly.entity_id
_entity_poly.type
_entity_poly.pdbx_seq_one_letter_code
_entity_poly.pdbx_strand_id
1 'polypeptide(L)'
;MKTFKIIDVWISIGLIISFTTLIIYDAGGFDVMNNLIITSYFVVGGWQVISMLVHAITRTFTYGARYVYHWITLISVVTMPAGSIWILWLTAPFMAVFYTWLCYREVYMKMRRPLDLLK
;
A
#
# COMPACT_ATOMS: atom_id res chain seq x y z
N MET A 1 10.26 9.32 11.81
CA MET A 1 10.05 7.96 11.28
C MET A 1 8.83 7.25 11.86
N LYS A 2 8.68 7.14 13.19
CA LYS A 2 7.50 6.48 13.79
C LYS A 2 6.20 7.18 13.39
N THR A 3 6.16 8.51 13.51
CA THR A 3 5.00 9.33 13.16
C THR A 3 4.60 9.19 11.69
N PHE A 4 5.56 9.23 10.77
CA PHE A 4 5.29 9.03 9.34
C PHE A 4 4.67 7.65 9.07
N LYS A 5 5.20 6.58 9.67
CA LYS A 5 4.64 5.23 9.51
C LYS A 5 3.24 5.09 10.07
N ILE A 6 2.97 5.71 11.21
CA ILE A 6 1.62 5.73 11.79
C ILE A 6 0.66 6.44 10.84
N ILE A 7 1.04 7.61 10.33
CA ILE A 7 0.26 8.37 9.35
C ILE A 7 0.04 7.54 8.08
N ASP A 8 1.08 6.89 7.55
CA ASP A 8 1.02 6.06 6.36
C ASP A 8 0.04 4.88 6.47
N VAL A 9 0.04 4.20 7.63
CA VAL A 9 -0.92 3.13 7.93
C VAL A 9 -2.35 3.68 7.94
N TRP A 10 -2.60 4.81 8.60
CA TRP A 10 -3.93 5.41 8.67
C TRP A 10 -4.42 5.92 7.32
N ILE A 11 -3.56 6.55 6.52
CA ILE A 11 -3.90 6.99 5.16
C ILE A 11 -4.21 5.78 4.28
N SER A 12 -3.40 4.72 4.33
CA SER A 12 -3.62 3.52 3.53
C SER A 12 -4.93 2.82 3.90
N ILE A 13 -5.22 2.66 5.20
CA ILE A 13 -6.49 2.10 5.69
C ILE A 13 -7.67 2.99 5.26
N GLY A 14 -7.55 4.31 5.45
CA GLY A 14 -8.59 5.27 5.09
C GLY A 14 -8.92 5.24 3.61
N LEU A 15 -7.90 5.22 2.74
CA LEU A 15 -8.08 5.15 1.29
C LEU A 15 -8.72 3.82 0.85
N ILE A 16 -8.28 2.69 1.42
CA ILE A 16 -8.87 1.39 1.09
C ILE A 16 -10.35 1.35 1.50
N ILE A 17 -10.67 1.76 2.73
CA ILE A 17 -12.05 1.73 3.24
C ILE A 17 -12.95 2.70 2.48
N SER A 18 -12.50 3.94 2.24
CA SER A 18 -13.32 4.96 1.58
C SER A 18 -13.65 4.56 0.14
N PHE A 19 -12.66 4.13 -0.65
CA PHE A 19 -12.90 3.70 -2.02
C PHE A 19 -13.69 2.39 -2.10
N THR A 20 -13.45 1.43 -1.20
CA THR A 20 -14.27 0.21 -1.14
C THR A 20 -15.73 0.54 -0.85
N THR A 21 -15.98 1.45 0.10
CA THR A 21 -17.33 1.90 0.46
C THR A 21 -18.00 2.61 -0.71
N LEU A 22 -17.29 3.53 -1.38
CA LEU A 22 -17.80 4.23 -2.57
C LEU A 22 -18.14 3.27 -3.72
N ILE A 23 -17.30 2.26 -3.97
CA ILE A 23 -17.55 1.23 -4.99
C ILE A 23 -18.80 0.40 -4.64
N ILE A 24 -19.02 0.09 -3.37
CA ILE A 24 -20.20 -0.68 -2.93
C ILE A 24 -21.49 0.13 -3.03
N TYR A 25 -21.45 1.43 -2.71
CA TYR A 25 -22.63 2.32 -2.77
C TYR A 25 -22.94 2.87 -4.16
N ASP A 26 -22.00 2.75 -5.11
CA ASP A 26 -22.26 3.16 -6.47
C ASP A 26 -23.31 2.23 -7.11
N ALA A 27 -24.51 2.78 -7.32
CA ALA A 27 -25.72 2.04 -7.69
C ALA A 27 -25.67 1.45 -9.12
N GLY A 28 -24.61 1.75 -9.90
CA GLY A 28 -24.41 1.27 -11.27
C GLY A 28 -23.86 -0.16 -11.39
N GLY A 29 -23.51 -0.82 -10.28
CA GLY A 29 -22.90 -2.15 -10.28
C GLY A 29 -21.37 -2.12 -10.48
N PHE A 30 -20.73 -3.28 -10.38
CA PHE A 30 -19.28 -3.43 -10.51
C PHE A 30 -18.84 -3.35 -11.99
N ASP A 31 -18.92 -2.16 -12.58
CA ASP A 31 -18.34 -1.91 -13.90
C ASP A 31 -16.85 -1.65 -13.77
N VAL A 32 -16.06 -2.57 -14.31
CA VAL A 32 -14.60 -2.51 -14.35
C VAL A 32 -14.12 -1.24 -15.07
N MET A 33 -14.87 -0.69 -16.03
CA MET A 33 -14.50 0.56 -16.72
C MET A 33 -15.00 1.82 -16.01
N ASN A 34 -15.57 1.70 -14.80
CA ASN A 34 -16.02 2.84 -14.04
C ASN A 34 -14.83 3.73 -13.65
N ASN A 35 -14.96 5.02 -13.94
CA ASN A 35 -13.99 6.06 -13.57
C ASN A 35 -13.64 6.00 -12.07
N LEU A 36 -14.58 5.61 -11.20
CA LEU A 36 -14.36 5.49 -9.77
C LEU A 36 -13.36 4.38 -9.43
N ILE A 37 -13.48 3.21 -10.07
CA ILE A 37 -12.53 2.10 -9.88
C ILE A 37 -11.16 2.51 -10.39
N ILE A 38 -11.06 3.02 -11.62
CA ILE A 38 -9.76 3.47 -12.18
C ILE A 38 -9.10 4.53 -11.29
N THR A 39 -9.87 5.52 -10.83
CA THR A 39 -9.39 6.57 -9.92
C THR A 39 -8.89 5.97 -8.61
N SER A 40 -9.63 5.01 -8.02
CA SER A 40 -9.22 4.36 -6.78
C SER A 40 -7.86 3.65 -6.92
N TYR A 41 -7.60 2.99 -8.06
CA TYR A 41 -6.32 2.34 -8.32
C TYR A 41 -5.17 3.35 -8.43
N PHE A 42 -5.38 4.46 -9.14
CA PHE A 42 -4.36 5.50 -9.26
C PHE A 42 -4.08 6.19 -7.92
N VAL A 43 -5.11 6.49 -7.13
CA VAL A 43 -4.93 7.18 -5.84
C VAL A 43 -4.30 6.25 -4.80
N VAL A 44 -4.84 5.03 -4.62
CA VAL A 44 -4.31 4.05 -3.65
C VAL A 44 -2.93 3.57 -4.06
N GLY A 45 -2.74 3.22 -5.33
CA GLY A 45 -1.46 2.77 -5.87
C GLY A 45 -0.41 3.89 -5.87
N GLY A 46 -0.80 5.11 -6.25
CA GLY A 46 0.08 6.28 -6.21
C GLY A 46 0.57 6.58 -4.79
N TRP A 47 -0.31 6.53 -3.79
CA TRP A 47 0.08 6.69 -2.39
C TRP A 47 1.11 5.62 -1.96
N GLN A 48 0.90 4.35 -2.35
CA GLN A 48 1.83 3.27 -2.03
C GLN A 48 3.22 3.48 -2.63
N VAL A 49 3.30 3.95 -3.89
CA VAL A 49 4.58 4.25 -4.53
C VAL A 49 5.28 5.42 -3.83
N ILE A 50 4.57 6.49 -3.50
CA ILE A 50 5.13 7.62 -2.75
C ILE A 50 5.65 7.16 -1.38
N SER A 51 4.84 6.41 -0.65
CA SER A 51 5.20 5.88 0.66
C SER A 51 6.43 4.96 0.59
N MET A 52 6.48 4.09 -0.42
CA MET A 52 7.63 3.26 -0.74
C MET A 52 8.90 4.09 -0.96
N LEU A 53 8.83 5.15 -1.78
CA LEU A 53 9.96 6.03 -2.07
C LEU A 53 10.48 6.73 -0.80
N VAL A 54 9.58 7.26 0.04
CA VAL A 54 9.97 7.89 1.30
C VAL A 54 10.71 6.89 2.21
N HIS A 55 10.26 5.63 2.24
CA HIS A 55 10.93 4.58 3.00
C HIS A 55 12.27 4.14 2.43
N ALA A 56 12.40 4.09 1.11
CA ALA A 56 13.66 3.80 0.42
C ALA A 56 14.70 4.90 0.68
N ILE A 57 14.32 6.17 0.53
CA ILE A 57 15.21 7.34 0.74
C ILE A 57 15.68 7.40 2.19
N THR A 58 14.78 7.18 3.14
CA THR A 58 15.12 7.21 4.57
C THR A 58 15.85 5.95 5.06
N ARG A 59 16.12 4.98 4.16
CA ARG A 59 16.80 3.70 4.44
C ARG A 59 16.25 2.94 5.65
N THR A 60 14.97 3.09 5.94
CA THR A 60 14.37 2.47 7.12
C THR A 60 13.64 1.19 6.76
N PHE A 61 14.11 0.09 7.35
CA PHE A 61 13.54 -1.24 7.15
C PHE A 61 13.59 -1.69 5.68
N THR A 62 14.71 -1.46 5.00
CA THR A 62 14.94 -1.90 3.60
C THR A 62 15.31 -3.38 3.47
N TYR A 63 15.18 -4.18 4.54
CA TYR A 63 15.58 -5.59 4.58
C TYR A 63 14.37 -6.53 4.82
N GLY A 64 14.42 -7.71 4.22
CA GLY A 64 13.39 -8.76 4.35
C GLY A 64 12.16 -8.52 3.47
N ALA A 65 10.97 -8.74 4.02
CA ALA A 65 9.70 -8.66 3.28
C ALA A 65 9.45 -7.31 2.58
N ARG A 66 10.01 -6.22 3.11
CA ARG A 66 9.87 -4.88 2.52
C ARG A 66 10.71 -4.69 1.26
N TYR A 67 11.87 -5.34 1.19
CA TYR A 67 12.71 -5.37 0.00
C TYR A 67 12.01 -6.10 -1.14
N VAL A 68 11.44 -7.28 -0.83
CA VAL A 68 10.65 -8.07 -1.78
C VAL A 68 9.46 -7.26 -2.29
N TYR A 69 8.74 -6.58 -1.39
CA TYR A 69 7.65 -5.69 -1.78
C TYR A 69 8.11 -4.58 -2.73
N HIS A 70 9.21 -3.87 -2.42
CA HIS A 70 9.71 -2.79 -3.28
C HIS A 70 10.01 -3.29 -4.69
N TRP A 71 10.64 -4.45 -4.84
CA TRP A 71 10.92 -5.03 -6.14
C TRP A 71 9.67 -5.44 -6.90
N ILE A 72 8.71 -6.10 -6.23
CA ILE A 72 7.45 -6.48 -6.87
C ILE A 72 6.69 -5.23 -7.34
N THR A 73 6.59 -4.21 -6.49
CA THR A 73 5.91 -2.95 -6.83
C THR A 73 6.63 -2.21 -7.95
N LEU A 74 7.96 -2.14 -7.92
CA LEU A 74 8.76 -1.49 -8.97
C LEU A 74 8.62 -2.22 -10.32
N ILE A 75 8.73 -3.55 -10.33
CA ILE A 75 8.51 -4.36 -11.53
C ILE A 75 7.09 -4.11 -12.05
N SER A 76 6.07 -4.15 -11.17
CA SER A 76 4.68 -3.93 -11.57
C SER A 76 4.45 -2.57 -12.21
N VAL A 77 5.03 -1.50 -11.66
CA VAL A 77 4.91 -0.14 -12.22
C VAL A 77 5.63 -0.04 -13.58
N VAL A 78 6.81 -0.64 -13.71
CA VAL A 78 7.60 -0.59 -14.96
C VAL A 78 6.98 -1.46 -16.06
N THR A 79 6.33 -2.57 -15.73
CA THR A 79 5.66 -3.44 -16.71
C THR A 79 4.27 -2.96 -17.10
N MET A 80 3.71 -1.98 -16.38
CA MET A 80 2.38 -1.44 -16.65
C MET A 80 2.20 -0.89 -18.08
N PRO A 81 3.16 -0.13 -18.66
CA PRO A 81 3.09 0.30 -20.07
C PRO A 81 3.22 -0.85 -21.08
N ALA A 82 3.80 -1.99 -20.68
CA ALA A 82 3.99 -3.17 -21.52
C ALA A 82 2.73 -4.06 -21.62
N GLY A 83 1.61 -3.65 -21.01
CA GLY A 83 0.34 -4.37 -21.09
C GLY A 83 0.01 -5.26 -19.90
N SER A 84 0.79 -5.22 -18.80
CA SER A 84 0.51 -6.01 -17.58
C SER A 84 -0.67 -5.50 -16.75
N ILE A 85 -1.50 -4.60 -17.31
CA ILE A 85 -2.63 -3.95 -16.62
C ILE A 85 -3.60 -5.00 -16.06
N TRP A 86 -3.94 -6.04 -16.82
CA TRP A 86 -4.89 -7.07 -16.38
C TRP A 86 -4.47 -7.81 -15.10
N ILE A 87 -3.18 -8.07 -14.95
CA ILE A 87 -2.63 -8.73 -13.75
C ILE A 87 -2.65 -7.77 -12.58
N LEU A 88 -2.30 -6.50 -12.81
CA LEU A 88 -2.33 -5.44 -11.80
C LEU A 88 -3.71 -5.23 -11.19
N TRP A 89 -4.77 -5.35 -11.98
CA TRP A 89 -6.14 -5.26 -11.48
C TRP A 89 -6.43 -6.33 -10.43
N LEU A 90 -5.95 -7.55 -10.63
CA LEU A 90 -6.13 -8.59 -9.62
C LEU A 90 -5.15 -8.41 -8.45
N THR A 91 -3.88 -8.10 -8.73
CA THR A 91 -2.82 -8.16 -7.71
C THR A 91 -2.71 -6.90 -6.85
N ALA A 92 -3.08 -5.72 -7.37
CA ALA A 92 -2.96 -4.46 -6.63
C ALA A 92 -3.78 -4.41 -5.32
N PRO A 93 -5.04 -4.87 -5.24
CA PRO A 93 -5.76 -4.86 -3.96
C PRO A 93 -5.10 -5.77 -2.92
N PHE A 94 -4.58 -6.94 -3.30
CA PHE A 94 -3.83 -7.80 -2.37
C PHE A 94 -2.51 -7.17 -1.94
N MET A 95 -1.79 -6.53 -2.87
CA MET A 95 -0.56 -5.80 -2.55
C MET A 95 -0.83 -4.62 -1.61
N ALA A 96 -1.96 -3.94 -1.76
CA ALA A 96 -2.37 -2.85 -0.89
C ALA A 96 -2.60 -3.31 0.55
N VAL A 97 -3.31 -4.43 0.72
CA VAL A 97 -3.54 -5.04 2.03
C VAL A 97 -2.22 -5.55 2.62
N PHE A 98 -1.39 -6.21 1.82
CA PHE A 98 -0.08 -6.71 2.26
C PHE A 98 0.85 -5.58 2.72
N TYR A 99 0.90 -4.47 1.99
CA TYR A 99 1.69 -3.29 2.35
C TYR A 99 1.22 -2.70 3.67
N THR A 100 -0.09 -2.49 3.80
CA THR A 100 -0.71 -1.93 5.01
C THR A 100 -0.44 -2.82 6.23
N TRP A 101 -0.56 -4.15 6.07
CA TRP A 101 -0.22 -5.12 7.11
C TRP A 101 1.26 -5.08 7.48
N LEU A 102 2.17 -4.97 6.50
CA LEU A 102 3.60 -4.88 6.74
C LEU A 102 3.95 -3.61 7.52
N CYS A 103 3.37 -2.47 7.15
CA CYS A 103 3.52 -1.22 7.88
C CYS A 103 2.94 -1.32 9.31
N TYR A 104 1.76 -1.92 9.48
CA TYR A 104 1.17 -2.16 10.80
C TYR A 104 2.06 -3.03 11.69
N ARG A 105 2.54 -4.17 11.17
CA ARG A 105 3.45 -5.07 11.90
C ARG A 105 4.72 -4.36 12.33
N GLU A 106 5.29 -3.52 11.48
CA GLU A 106 6.48 -2.75 11.82
C GLU A 106 6.21 -1.71 12.91
N VAL A 107 5.07 -1.03 12.87
CA VAL A 107 4.67 -0.04 13.88
C VAL A 107 4.38 -0.68 15.23
N TYR A 108 3.60 -1.76 15.25
CA TYR A 108 3.07 -2.32 16.50
C TYR A 108 3.94 -3.42 17.11
N MET A 109 4.67 -4.21 16.30
CA MET A 109 5.54 -5.27 16.82
C MET A 109 7.00 -4.83 16.94
N LYS A 110 7.56 -4.18 15.91
CA LYS A 110 9.01 -3.87 15.86
C LYS A 110 9.39 -2.54 16.50
N MET A 111 8.45 -1.62 16.69
CA MET A 111 8.73 -0.30 17.26
C MET A 111 8.25 -0.11 18.72
N ARG A 112 7.65 -1.14 19.34
CA ARG A 112 7.53 -1.22 20.80
C ARG A 112 8.94 -1.27 21.40
N ARG A 113 9.21 -0.44 22.40
CA ARG A 113 10.52 -0.42 23.09
C ARG A 113 10.86 -1.86 23.55
N PRO A 114 12.11 -2.34 23.38
CA PRO A 114 12.51 -3.60 23.99
C PRO A 114 12.18 -3.58 25.48
N LEU A 115 11.47 -4.59 25.97
CA LEU A 115 11.15 -4.74 27.40
C LEU A 115 12.43 -4.89 28.24
N ASP A 116 13.51 -5.26 27.58
CA ASP A 116 14.89 -5.36 28.02
C ASP A 116 15.53 -3.99 28.36
N LEU A 117 14.95 -2.87 27.92
CA LEU A 117 15.33 -1.50 28.34
C LEU A 117 14.49 -0.99 29.54
N LEU A 118 13.54 -1.77 30.03
CA LEU A 118 12.66 -1.44 31.17
C LEU A 118 13.06 -2.18 32.46
N LYS A 119 14.22 -2.83 32.49
CA LYS A 119 14.80 -3.44 33.69
C LYS A 119 15.92 -2.58 34.27
#